data_AF-A0A949B946-F1
#
_entry.id   AF-A0A949B946-F1
#
_cell.length_a   1.000
_cell.length_b   1.000
_cell.length_c   1.000
_cell.angle_alpha   90.00
_cell.angle_beta   90.00
_cell.angle_gamma   90.00
#
_symmetry.space_group_name_H-M   'P 1'
#
loop_
_entity.id
_entity.type
_entity.pdbx_description
1 polymer ?
#
loop_
_entity_poly.entity_id
_entity_poly.type
_entity_poly.pdbx_seq_one_letter_code
_entity_poly.pdbx_strand_id
1 'polypeptide(L)'
;MSRQLRDNGRGTRGWSPEYKKFRVRSSIKSFRDLEVYKQTTQLSTEIFQFELPETVKNRKKLDEEIKLLYELSKNVPRLIAECYGDKFTNFNLAKEKLERTMQIISNIITKIDFLVTTLNAVGPPAGQAGVSRERSEALTEILKKYQRQRTKILNLKNAWCRLFEKR
;
A
#
# COMPACT_ATOMS: atom_id res chain seq x y z
N MET A 1 -28.26 -48.76 71.05
CA MET A 1 -26.90 -48.21 70.88
C MET A 1 -26.90 -47.28 69.69
N SER A 2 -26.99 -45.98 69.98
CA SER A 2 -26.99 -44.89 69.00
C SER A 2 -25.60 -44.26 68.94
N ARG A 3 -25.09 -43.96 67.74
CA ARG A 3 -24.46 -42.66 67.43
C ARG A 3 -24.15 -42.55 65.93
N GLN A 4 -24.79 -41.56 65.33
CA GLN A 4 -24.43 -40.95 64.05
C GLN A 4 -23.03 -40.36 64.13
N LEU A 5 -22.28 -40.46 63.04
CA LEU A 5 -21.28 -39.44 62.68
C LEU A 5 -21.69 -38.85 61.33
N ARG A 6 -22.12 -37.59 61.38
CA ARG A 6 -22.14 -36.66 60.25
C ARG A 6 -20.70 -36.45 59.81
N ASP A 7 -20.46 -36.36 58.51
CA ASP A 7 -19.48 -35.39 58.04
C ASP A 7 -20.05 -34.57 56.89
N ASN A 8 -19.84 -33.26 57.03
CA ASN A 8 -20.38 -32.18 56.24
C ASN A 8 -19.31 -31.72 55.27
N GLY A 9 -19.71 -31.51 54.02
CA GLY A 9 -19.19 -30.41 53.23
C GLY A 9 -17.91 -30.68 52.44
N ARG A 10 -18.05 -30.58 51.11
CA ARG A 10 -17.86 -29.30 50.42
C ARG A 10 -18.16 -29.50 48.95
N GLY A 11 -19.31 -28.98 48.51
CA GLY A 11 -19.58 -28.77 47.10
C GLY A 11 -18.57 -27.76 46.57
N THR A 12 -17.51 -28.24 45.93
CA THR A 12 -16.63 -27.39 45.12
C THR A 12 -17.42 -27.00 43.88
N ARG A 13 -18.17 -25.88 43.96
CA ARG A 13 -18.57 -25.16 42.75
C ARG A 13 -17.28 -24.71 42.08
N GLY A 14 -16.80 -25.53 41.14
CA GLY A 14 -15.66 -25.19 40.31
C GLY A 14 -15.96 -23.88 39.60
N TRP A 15 -15.32 -22.80 40.04
CA TRP A 15 -15.33 -21.55 39.29
C TRP A 15 -14.53 -21.82 38.01
N SER A 16 -15.24 -22.07 36.91
CA SER A 16 -14.64 -22.08 35.58
C SER A 16 -14.75 -20.66 35.04
N PRO A 17 -13.63 -19.94 34.86
CA PRO A 17 -13.71 -18.64 34.23
C PRO A 17 -14.19 -18.80 32.79
N GLU A 18 -15.19 -18.01 32.39
CA GLU A 18 -15.73 -17.94 31.02
C GLU A 18 -14.73 -17.36 30.00
N TYR A 19 -13.43 -17.69 30.07
CA TYR A 19 -12.44 -17.27 29.08
C TYR A 19 -12.77 -17.77 27.66
N LYS A 20 -13.69 -18.74 27.51
CA LYS A 20 -14.18 -19.19 26.20
C LYS A 20 -15.02 -18.15 25.44
N LYS A 21 -15.48 -17.06 26.06
CA LYS A 21 -16.24 -15.99 25.35
C LYS A 21 -15.38 -14.87 24.80
N PHE A 22 -14.12 -14.74 25.21
CA PHE A 22 -13.21 -13.75 24.64
C PHE A 22 -12.41 -14.38 23.51
N ARG A 23 -13.05 -14.52 22.34
CA ARG A 23 -12.29 -14.66 21.10
C ARG A 23 -11.52 -13.35 20.95
N VAL A 24 -10.22 -13.36 21.29
CA VAL A 24 -9.32 -12.23 21.06
C VAL A 24 -9.57 -11.77 19.64
N ARG A 25 -10.16 -10.57 19.47
CA ARG A 25 -10.25 -9.94 18.15
C ARG A 25 -8.84 -9.99 17.61
N SER A 26 -8.68 -10.68 16.49
CA SER A 26 -7.40 -10.98 15.86
C SER A 26 -6.43 -9.79 15.99
N SER A 27 -5.14 -10.10 16.23
CA SER A 27 -4.08 -9.11 16.36
C SER A 27 -4.31 -7.99 15.35
N ILE A 28 -4.28 -6.76 15.86
CA ILE A 28 -4.65 -5.54 15.15
C ILE A 28 -4.06 -5.59 13.73
N LYS A 29 -4.91 -5.88 12.73
CA LYS A 29 -4.54 -5.91 11.30
C LYS A 29 -4.24 -4.50 10.75
N SER A 30 -4.11 -3.48 11.60
CA SER A 30 -3.96 -2.07 11.20
C SER A 30 -2.57 -1.70 10.69
N PHE A 31 -1.57 -2.57 10.86
CA PHE A 31 -0.23 -2.30 10.33
C PHE A 31 -0.16 -2.37 8.81
N ARG A 32 -1.06 -3.11 8.15
CA ARG A 32 -1.05 -3.26 6.69
C ARG A 32 -1.39 -1.94 6.00
N ASP A 33 -2.34 -1.20 6.55
CA ASP A 33 -2.77 0.11 6.04
C ASP A 33 -1.60 1.11 6.14
N LEU A 34 -0.91 1.12 7.29
CA LEU A 34 0.24 1.98 7.54
C LEU A 34 1.44 1.60 6.66
N GLU A 35 1.67 0.31 6.44
CA GLU A 35 2.71 -0.20 5.55
C GLU A 35 2.49 0.29 4.11
N VAL A 36 1.25 0.15 3.60
CA VAL A 36 0.87 0.60 2.26
C VAL A 36 1.04 2.13 2.13
N TYR A 37 0.65 2.89 3.15
CA TYR A 37 0.87 4.33 3.18
C TYR A 37 2.36 4.68 3.16
N LYS A 38 3.18 4.07 4.03
CA LYS A 38 4.62 4.34 4.12
C LYS A 38 5.33 4.01 2.81
N GLN A 39 5.03 2.86 2.22
CA GLN A 39 5.67 2.40 0.98
C GLN A 39 5.28 3.27 -0.22
N THR A 40 4.02 3.69 -0.32
CA THR A 40 3.60 4.58 -1.41
C THR A 40 4.16 5.99 -1.25
N THR A 41 4.30 6.49 -0.02
CA THR A 41 5.00 7.75 0.26
C THR A 41 6.47 7.68 -0.15
N GLN A 42 7.16 6.60 0.20
CA GLN A 42 8.55 6.37 -0.23
C GLN A 42 8.69 6.37 -1.75
N LEU A 43 7.76 5.72 -2.46
CA LEU A 43 7.76 5.72 -3.93
C LEU A 43 7.55 7.10 -4.53
N SER A 44 6.66 7.91 -3.96
CA SER A 44 6.48 9.30 -4.38
C SER A 44 7.76 10.11 -4.19
N THR A 45 8.51 9.87 -3.10
CA THR A 45 9.82 10.49 -2.87
C THR A 45 10.88 10.01 -3.87
N GLU A 46 10.92 8.72 -4.20
CA GLU A 46 11.83 8.18 -5.23
C GLU A 46 11.58 8.83 -6.59
N ILE A 47 10.32 9.05 -6.97
CA ILE A 47 9.97 9.78 -8.21
C ILE A 47 10.35 11.26 -8.10
N PHE A 48 10.14 11.89 -6.95
CA PHE A 48 10.49 13.30 -6.75
C PHE A 48 12.00 13.56 -6.90
N GLN A 49 12.83 12.62 -6.46
CA GLN A 49 14.29 12.67 -6.56
C GLN A 49 14.81 12.21 -7.94
N PHE A 50 13.92 11.78 -8.84
CA PHE A 50 14.31 11.29 -10.16
C PHE A 50 14.59 12.46 -11.10
N GLU A 51 15.84 12.54 -11.55
CA GLU A 51 16.29 13.57 -12.49
C GLU A 51 16.94 12.93 -13.71
N LEU A 52 16.76 13.59 -14.87
CA LEU A 52 17.41 13.21 -16.11
C LEU A 52 18.76 13.92 -16.27
N PRO A 53 19.77 13.25 -16.86
CA PRO A 53 21.02 13.90 -17.24
C PRO A 53 20.78 15.06 -18.21
N GLU A 54 21.61 16.09 -18.11
CA GLU A 54 21.48 17.30 -18.95
C GLU A 54 21.62 17.05 -20.45
N THR A 55 22.30 15.96 -20.78
CA THR A 55 22.68 15.55 -22.14
C THR A 55 21.57 14.84 -22.89
N VAL A 56 20.44 14.52 -22.24
CA VAL A 56 19.32 13.80 -22.87
C VAL A 56 18.65 14.66 -23.94
N LYS A 57 18.49 14.13 -25.15
CA LYS A 57 17.74 14.82 -26.22
C LYS A 57 16.27 14.95 -25.80
N ASN A 58 15.64 16.07 -26.16
CA ASN A 58 14.25 16.39 -25.77
C ASN A 58 14.02 16.51 -24.25
N ARG A 59 15.07 16.81 -23.46
CA ARG A 59 15.01 17.00 -22.00
C ARG A 59 13.77 17.77 -21.53
N LYS A 60 13.49 18.94 -22.10
CA LYS A 60 12.32 19.77 -21.70
C LYS A 60 11.00 19.01 -21.72
N LYS A 61 10.74 18.23 -22.78
CA LYS A 61 9.51 17.44 -22.90
C LYS A 61 9.50 16.30 -21.89
N LEU A 62 10.64 15.64 -21.68
CA LEU A 62 10.74 14.56 -20.70
C LEU A 62 10.59 15.06 -19.26
N ASP A 63 11.10 16.24 -18.96
CA ASP A 63 10.94 16.89 -17.64
C ASP A 63 9.46 17.21 -17.36
N GLU A 64 8.71 17.66 -18.37
CA GLU A 64 7.25 17.82 -18.26
C GLU A 64 6.57 16.49 -17.96
N GLU A 65 6.99 15.41 -18.63
CA GLU A 65 6.43 14.07 -18.39
C GLU A 65 6.76 13.52 -17.00
N ILE A 66 7.97 13.80 -16.47
CA ILE A 66 8.38 13.46 -15.10
C ILE A 66 7.60 14.29 -14.08
N LYS A 67 7.38 15.58 -14.34
CA LYS A 67 6.55 16.43 -13.49
C LYS A 67 5.12 15.89 -13.38
N LEU A 68 4.53 15.49 -14.49
CA LEU A 68 3.21 14.83 -14.50
C LEU A 68 3.23 13.49 -13.75
N LEU A 69 4.30 12.71 -13.88
CA LEU A 69 4.48 11.46 -13.12
C LEU A 69 4.53 11.74 -11.62
N TYR A 70 5.24 12.78 -11.19
CA TYR A 70 5.30 13.21 -9.80
C TYR A 70 3.91 13.62 -9.27
N GLU A 71 3.16 14.43 -10.03
CA GLU A 71 1.80 14.84 -9.70
C GLU A 71 0.84 13.65 -9.52
N LEU A 72 0.98 12.61 -10.35
CA LEU A 72 0.25 11.35 -10.15
C LEU A 72 0.72 10.62 -8.90
N SER A 73 2.04 10.54 -8.69
CA SER A 73 2.64 9.79 -7.59
C SER A 73 2.20 10.30 -6.21
N LYS A 74 2.11 11.61 -6.00
CA LYS A 74 1.72 12.21 -4.71
C LYS A 74 0.25 11.99 -4.36
N ASN A 75 -0.59 11.74 -5.36
CA ASN A 75 -2.01 11.45 -5.13
C ASN A 75 -2.23 10.06 -4.50
N VAL A 76 -1.32 9.12 -4.72
CA VAL A 76 -1.42 7.76 -4.16
C VAL A 76 -1.42 7.77 -2.62
N PRO A 77 -0.39 8.30 -1.91
CA PRO A 77 -0.38 8.33 -0.45
C PRO A 77 -1.49 9.22 0.12
N ARG A 78 -1.86 10.31 -0.57
CA ARG A 78 -2.99 11.17 -0.17
C ARG A 78 -4.30 10.38 -0.12
N LEU A 79 -4.65 9.67 -1.19
CA LEU A 79 -5.89 8.89 -1.24
C LEU A 79 -5.90 7.73 -0.25
N ILE A 80 -4.74 7.12 0.05
CA ILE A 80 -4.64 6.09 1.08
C ILE A 80 -4.93 6.67 2.48
N ALA A 81 -4.40 7.85 2.78
CA ALA A 81 -4.67 8.52 4.05
C ALA A 81 -6.16 8.89 4.17
N GLU A 82 -6.75 9.44 3.11
CA GLU A 82 -8.17 9.78 3.08
C GLU A 82 -9.06 8.53 3.23
N CYS A 83 -8.78 7.46 2.48
CA CYS A 83 -9.58 6.24 2.55
C CYS A 83 -9.52 5.57 3.94
N TYR A 84 -8.40 5.75 4.66
CA TYR A 84 -8.29 5.28 6.04
C TYR A 84 -9.25 6.00 6.98
N GLY A 85 -9.45 7.31 6.81
CA GLY A 85 -10.42 8.09 7.58
C GLY A 85 -11.86 7.68 7.24
N ASP A 86 -12.16 7.53 5.95
CA ASP A 86 -13.51 7.25 5.48
C ASP A 86 -14.01 5.85 5.80
N LYS A 87 -13.11 4.85 5.98
CA LYS A 87 -13.53 3.45 6.17
C LYS A 87 -14.44 3.22 7.39
N PHE A 88 -14.41 4.12 8.36
CA PHE A 88 -15.24 4.05 9.57
C PHE A 88 -16.54 4.86 9.47
N THR A 89 -16.61 5.84 8.57
CA THR A 89 -17.76 6.75 8.42
C THR A 89 -18.58 6.43 7.17
N ASN A 90 -17.92 6.22 6.03
CA ASN A 90 -18.53 5.85 4.75
C ASN A 90 -17.62 4.83 4.03
N PHE A 91 -17.92 3.56 4.25
CA PHE A 91 -17.12 2.47 3.69
C PHE A 91 -17.15 2.43 2.15
N ASN A 92 -18.26 2.80 1.52
CA ASN A 92 -18.37 2.86 0.07
C ASN A 92 -17.41 3.90 -0.51
N LEU A 93 -17.32 5.08 0.10
CA LEU A 93 -16.37 6.12 -0.28
C LEU A 93 -14.92 5.64 -0.12
N ALA A 94 -14.61 4.96 1.00
CA ALA A 94 -13.28 4.39 1.21
C ALA A 94 -12.90 3.35 0.14
N LYS A 95 -13.86 2.49 -0.26
CA LYS A 95 -13.69 1.49 -1.32
C LYS A 95 -13.42 2.16 -2.67
N GLU A 96 -14.20 3.17 -3.02
CA GLU A 96 -14.01 3.95 -4.24
C GLU A 96 -12.62 4.62 -4.28
N LYS A 97 -12.18 5.22 -3.17
CA LYS A 97 -10.83 5.83 -3.07
C LYS A 97 -9.72 4.80 -3.25
N LEU A 98 -9.86 3.57 -2.72
CA LEU A 98 -8.89 2.49 -2.97
C LEU A 98 -8.87 2.07 -4.44
N GLU A 99 -10.02 2.02 -5.11
CA GLU A 99 -10.11 1.71 -6.53
C GLU A 99 -9.49 2.82 -7.38
N ARG A 100 -9.76 4.08 -7.05
CA ARG A 100 -9.13 5.25 -7.66
C ARG A 100 -7.61 5.23 -7.47
N THR A 101 -7.14 4.85 -6.29
CA THR A 101 -5.71 4.68 -6.01
C THR A 101 -5.08 3.65 -6.94
N MET A 102 -5.73 2.49 -7.14
CA MET A 102 -5.24 1.46 -8.07
C MET A 102 -5.24 1.94 -9.54
N GLN A 103 -6.21 2.75 -9.95
CA GLN A 103 -6.24 3.38 -11.27
C GLN A 103 -5.06 4.34 -11.46
N ILE A 104 -4.79 5.19 -10.46
CA ILE A 104 -3.63 6.11 -10.51
C ILE A 104 -2.32 5.32 -10.58
N ILE A 105 -2.18 4.23 -9.83
CA ILE A 105 -1.00 3.36 -9.94
C ILE A 105 -0.86 2.77 -11.35
N SER A 106 -1.96 2.34 -11.97
CA SER A 106 -1.90 1.89 -13.38
C SER A 106 -1.40 3.00 -14.31
N ASN A 107 -1.86 4.25 -14.12
CA ASN A 107 -1.40 5.39 -14.91
C ASN A 107 0.08 5.71 -14.67
N ILE A 108 0.55 5.57 -13.43
CA ILE A 108 1.98 5.71 -13.08
C ILE A 108 2.81 4.65 -13.81
N ILE A 109 2.38 3.39 -13.80
CA ILE A 109 3.08 2.29 -14.47
C ILE A 109 3.20 2.56 -15.98
N THR A 110 2.11 2.89 -16.67
CA THR A 110 2.15 3.20 -18.10
C THR A 110 3.01 4.42 -18.42
N LYS A 111 3.01 5.43 -17.54
CA LYS A 111 3.89 6.60 -17.68
C LYS A 111 5.36 6.22 -17.58
N ILE A 112 5.71 5.37 -16.62
CA ILE A 112 7.08 4.89 -16.45
C ILE A 112 7.49 4.03 -17.65
N ASP A 113 6.64 3.13 -18.13
CA ASP A 113 6.92 2.32 -19.35
C ASP A 113 7.21 3.22 -20.56
N PHE A 114 6.43 4.28 -20.74
CA PHE A 114 6.65 5.27 -21.78
C PHE A 114 8.02 5.97 -21.64
N LEU A 115 8.38 6.41 -20.42
CA LEU A 115 9.66 7.05 -20.16
C LEU A 115 10.84 6.11 -20.41
N VAL A 116 10.76 4.86 -19.93
CA VAL A 116 11.79 3.83 -20.17
C VAL A 116 11.98 3.58 -21.66
N THR A 117 10.87 3.40 -22.40
CA THR A 117 10.90 3.19 -23.85
C THR A 117 11.54 4.38 -24.57
N THR A 118 11.19 5.59 -24.15
CA THR A 118 11.72 6.82 -24.76
C THR A 118 13.21 6.99 -24.49
N LEU A 119 13.67 6.75 -23.25
CA LEU A 119 15.09 6.81 -22.89
C LEU A 119 15.91 5.77 -23.66
N ASN A 120 15.38 4.56 -23.84
CA ASN A 120 16.04 3.51 -24.61
C ASN A 120 16.08 3.84 -26.12
N ALA A 121 15.05 4.49 -26.67
CA ALA A 121 14.96 4.83 -28.09
C ALA A 121 15.82 6.05 -28.49
N VAL A 122 15.88 7.07 -27.62
CA VAL A 122 16.63 8.31 -27.90
C VAL A 122 18.15 8.06 -27.96
N GLY A 123 18.60 6.96 -27.36
CA GLY A 123 19.99 6.57 -27.31
C GLY A 123 20.80 7.51 -26.43
N PRO A 124 21.84 7.00 -25.74
CA PRO A 124 22.74 7.85 -25.00
C PRO A 124 23.53 8.77 -25.96
N PRO A 125 23.85 10.00 -25.57
CA PRO A 125 24.90 10.77 -26.24
C PRO A 125 26.23 10.00 -26.19
N ALA A 126 27.11 10.23 -27.18
CA ALA A 126 28.41 9.59 -27.26
C ALA A 126 29.17 9.74 -25.91
N GLY A 127 29.57 8.61 -25.32
CA GLY A 127 30.27 8.56 -24.03
C GLY A 127 29.40 8.43 -22.77
N GLN A 128 28.06 8.40 -22.87
CA GLN A 128 27.16 8.31 -21.70
C GLN A 128 26.16 7.13 -21.73
N ALA A 129 26.54 6.04 -22.41
CA ALA A 129 25.70 4.86 -22.52
C ALA A 129 25.33 4.21 -21.18
N GLY A 130 26.23 4.28 -20.19
CA GLY A 130 25.96 3.81 -18.83
C GLY A 130 24.84 4.60 -18.16
N VAL A 131 24.88 5.94 -18.22
CA VAL A 131 23.97 6.80 -17.47
C VAL A 131 22.52 6.67 -17.94
N SER A 132 22.29 6.64 -19.26
CA SER A 132 20.92 6.49 -19.78
C SER A 132 20.32 5.13 -19.39
N ARG A 133 21.14 4.09 -19.40
CA ARG A 133 20.74 2.74 -19.00
C ARG A 133 20.43 2.67 -17.51
N GLU A 134 21.29 3.23 -16.66
CA GLU A 134 21.07 3.31 -15.21
C GLU A 134 19.75 4.01 -14.86
N ARG A 135 19.40 5.09 -15.58
CA ARG A 135 18.12 5.80 -15.38
C ARG A 135 16.91 4.97 -15.81
N SER A 136 16.99 4.28 -16.95
CA SER A 136 15.95 3.33 -17.38
C SER A 136 15.79 2.18 -16.38
N GLU A 137 16.89 1.64 -15.84
CA GLU A 137 16.88 0.58 -14.83
C GLU A 137 16.26 1.08 -13.52
N ALA A 138 16.60 2.28 -13.06
CA ALA A 138 15.99 2.90 -11.88
C ALA A 138 14.47 3.06 -12.02
N LEU A 139 14.00 3.55 -13.17
CA LEU A 139 12.57 3.64 -13.47
C LEU A 139 11.90 2.26 -13.48
N THR A 140 12.55 1.25 -14.06
CA THR A 140 12.04 -0.13 -14.09
C THR A 140 11.88 -0.69 -12.67
N GLU A 141 12.80 -0.40 -11.76
CA GLU A 141 12.67 -0.81 -10.35
C GLU A 141 11.51 -0.10 -9.64
N ILE A 142 11.33 1.22 -9.86
CA ILE A 142 10.18 1.97 -9.34
C ILE A 142 8.87 1.35 -9.87
N LEU A 143 8.81 1.02 -11.16
CA LEU A 143 7.65 0.37 -11.79
C LEU A 143 7.30 -0.95 -11.10
N LYS A 144 8.27 -1.83 -10.89
CA LYS A 144 8.08 -3.11 -10.18
C LYS A 144 7.54 -2.90 -8.76
N LYS A 145 8.03 -1.88 -8.05
CA LYS A 145 7.52 -1.55 -6.71
C LYS A 145 6.06 -1.08 -6.77
N TYR A 146 5.69 -0.25 -7.74
CA TYR A 146 4.28 0.17 -7.94
C TYR A 146 3.36 -1.00 -8.28
N GLN A 147 3.79 -1.95 -9.12
CA GLN A 147 3.03 -3.18 -9.40
C GLN A 147 2.75 -3.97 -8.11
N ARG A 148 3.76 -4.13 -7.24
CA ARG A 148 3.59 -4.78 -5.93
C ARG A 148 2.62 -4.01 -5.04
N GLN A 149 2.71 -2.67 -5.00
CA GLN A 149 1.78 -1.84 -4.22
C GLN A 149 0.34 -1.97 -4.70
N ARG A 150 0.10 -2.02 -6.02
CA ARG A 150 -1.23 -2.24 -6.57
C ARG A 150 -1.87 -3.52 -6.02
N THR A 151 -1.10 -4.61 -5.98
CA THR A 151 -1.56 -5.88 -5.42
C THR A 151 -1.79 -5.80 -3.90
N LYS A 152 -0.94 -5.08 -3.16
CA LYS A 152 -1.14 -4.85 -1.72
C LYS A 152 -2.42 -4.05 -1.44
N ILE A 153 -2.71 -3.02 -2.25
CA ILE A 153 -3.93 -2.20 -2.15
C ILE A 153 -5.17 -3.02 -2.50
N LEU A 154 -5.12 -3.87 -3.52
CA LEU A 154 -6.21 -4.79 -3.82
C LEU A 154 -6.49 -5.74 -2.66
N ASN A 155 -5.44 -6.32 -2.08
CA ASN A 155 -5.56 -7.19 -0.92
C ASN A 155 -6.09 -6.47 0.32
N LEU A 156 -5.70 -5.20 0.50
CA LEU A 156 -6.21 -4.31 1.53
C LEU A 156 -7.72 -4.08 1.34
N LYS A 157 -8.16 -3.70 0.13
CA LYS A 157 -9.58 -3.55 -0.22
C LYS A 157 -10.37 -4.82 0.11
N ASN A 158 -9.89 -5.98 -0.34
CA ASN A 158 -10.55 -7.27 -0.10
C ASN A 158 -10.57 -7.66 1.39
N ALA A 159 -9.59 -7.20 2.17
CA ALA A 159 -9.58 -7.41 3.62
C ALA A 159 -10.60 -6.51 4.31
N TRP A 160 -10.73 -5.25 3.89
CA TRP A 160 -11.71 -4.33 4.43
C TRP A 160 -13.15 -4.73 4.05
N CYS A 161 -13.41 -5.12 2.80
CA CYS A 161 -14.71 -5.66 2.38
C CYS A 161 -15.19 -6.79 3.30
N ARG A 162 -14.32 -7.75 3.63
CA ARG A 162 -14.65 -8.84 4.55
C ARG A 162 -15.04 -8.39 5.97
N LEU A 163 -14.57 -7.23 6.41
CA LEU A 163 -14.80 -6.70 7.77
C LEU A 163 -15.98 -5.74 7.85
N PHE A 164 -16.20 -4.93 6.81
CA PHE A 164 -17.14 -3.81 6.81
C PHE A 164 -18.36 -4.02 5.91
N GLU A 165 -18.28 -4.86 4.87
CA GLU A 165 -19.42 -5.12 3.94
C GLU A 165 -20.43 -6.14 4.51
N LYS A 166 -20.07 -6.83 5.60
CA LYS A 166 -20.95 -7.78 6.32
C LYS A 166 -21.60 -7.18 7.59
N ARG A 167 -21.44 -5.89 7.83
CA ARG A 167 -22.10 -5.15 8.91
C ARG A 167 -23.23 -4.34 8.33
#